data_AF-A0A429X2S8-F1
#
_entry.id   AF-A0A429X2S8-F1
#
_cell.length_a   1.000
_cell.length_b   1.000
_cell.length_c   1.000
_cell.angle_alpha   90.00
_cell.angle_beta   90.00
_cell.angle_gamma   90.00
#
_symmetry.space_group_name_H-M   'P 1'
#
loop_
_entity.id
_entity.type
_entity.pdbx_description
1 polymer ?
#
loop_
_entity_poly.entity_id
_entity_poly.type
_entity_poly.pdbx_seq_one_letter_code
_entity_poly.pdbx_strand_id
1 'polypeptide(L)' 'MSEQEKYFYIFEFVNGKIIEIERDDIVLAGKLRSTDKRMFPIDNMFINLDNVISITVETQSERESDAEEILNLVHDIKF' A
#
# COMPACT_ATOMS: atom_id res chain seq x y z
N MET A 1 -4.60 24.03 -5.67
CA MET A 1 -4.34 23.31 -4.41
C MET A 1 -3.51 22.10 -4.80
N SER A 2 -2.34 21.88 -4.21
CA SER A 2 -1.57 20.66 -4.50
C SER A 2 -2.35 19.49 -3.92
N GLU A 3 -2.89 18.63 -4.79
CA GLU A 3 -3.41 17.33 -4.34
C GLU A 3 -2.25 16.63 -3.63
N GLN A 4 -2.46 16.28 -2.36
CA GLN A 4 -1.47 15.50 -1.62
C GLN A 4 -1.58 14.07 -2.14
N GLU A 5 -0.48 13.57 -2.71
CA GLU A 5 -0.38 12.18 -3.16
C GLU A 5 -0.66 11.24 -2.00
N LYS A 6 -1.61 10.32 -2.19
CA LYS A 6 -1.91 9.30 -1.20
C LYS A 6 -1.05 8.06 -1.44
N TYR A 7 -0.70 7.40 -0.36
CA TYR A 7 0.10 6.20 -0.31
C TYR A 7 -0.69 5.10 0.40
N PHE A 8 -0.79 3.95 -0.25
CA PHE A 8 -1.46 2.77 0.26
C PHE A 8 -0.41 1.72 0.63
N TYR A 9 -0.34 1.40 1.92
CA TYR A 9 0.58 0.41 2.47
C TYR A 9 -0.16 -0.89 2.71
N ILE A 10 0.17 -1.91 1.92
CA ILE A 10 -0.50 -3.20 1.93
C ILE A 10 0.42 -4.20 2.61
N PHE A 11 0.00 -4.69 3.77
CA PHE A 11 0.70 -5.71 4.54
C PHE A 11 0.04 -7.06 4.33
N GLU A 12 0.77 -8.00 3.73
CA GLU A 12 0.33 -9.38 3.58
C GLU A 12 0.94 -10.24 4.68
N PHE A 13 0.11 -10.95 5.43
CA PHE A 13 0.54 -11.75 6.57
C PHE A 13 0.62 -13.24 6.23
N VAL A 14 1.46 -13.98 6.96
CA VAL A 14 1.67 -15.43 6.83
C VAL A 14 0.39 -16.26 6.98
N ASN A 15 -0.64 -15.73 7.62
CA ASN A 15 -1.94 -16.37 7.77
C ASN A 15 -2.93 -16.02 6.64
N GLY A 16 -2.47 -15.34 5.58
CA GLY A 16 -3.28 -14.86 4.46
C GLY A 16 -4.10 -13.61 4.77
N LYS A 17 -3.98 -13.01 5.95
CA LYS A 17 -4.62 -11.73 6.25
C LYS A 17 -3.92 -10.62 5.45
N ILE A 18 -4.71 -9.70 4.90
CA ILE A 18 -4.20 -8.50 4.26
C ILE A 18 -4.70 -7.28 5.05
N ILE A 19 -3.82 -6.32 5.29
CA ILE A 19 -4.16 -5.04 5.93
C ILE A 19 -3.67 -3.93 5.02
N GLU A 20 -4.58 -3.06 4.61
CA GLU A 20 -4.26 -1.84 3.85
C GLU A 20 -4.36 -0.63 4.77
N ILE A 21 -3.38 0.27 4.65
CA ILE A 21 -3.31 1.53 5.41
C ILE A 21 -3.07 2.67 4.44
N GLU A 22 -4.00 3.62 4.40
CA GLU A 22 -3.91 4.84 3.60
C GLU A 22 -3.18 5.95 4.38
N ARG A 23 -2.30 6.69 3.71
CA ARG A 23 -1.59 7.85 4.24
C ARG A 23 -1.48 8.94 3.18
N ASP A 24 -1.53 10.19 3.61
CA ASP A 24 -1.24 11.35 2.76
C ASP A 24 0.28 11.65 2.68
N ASP A 25 1.12 10.77 3.23
CA ASP A 25 2.58 10.92 3.26
C ASP A 25 3.35 9.59 3.10
N ILE A 26 4.62 9.72 2.68
CA ILE A 26 5.55 8.60 2.52
C ILE A 26 6.33 8.27 3.81
N VAL A 27 6.01 8.92 4.94
CA VAL A 27 6.80 8.80 6.18
C VAL A 27 6.78 7.37 6.71
N LEU A 28 5.66 6.67 6.54
CA LEU A 28 5.53 5.27 6.97
C LEU A 28 6.53 4.36 6.24
N ALA A 29 6.77 4.55 4.93
CA ALA A 29 7.79 3.79 4.19
C ALA A 29 9.19 3.98 4.78
N GLY A 30 9.56 5.22 5.11
CA GLY A 30 10.84 5.55 5.72
C GLY A 30 11.01 4.92 7.12
N LYS A 31 9.93 4.90 7.90
CA LYS A 31 9.94 4.27 9.23
C LYS A 31 10.03 2.75 9.14
N LEU A 32 9.36 2.12 8.18
CA LEU A 32 9.44 0.66 7.97
C LEU A 32 10.85 0.22 7.56
N ARG A 33 11.53 0.98 6.69
CA ARG A 33 12.90 0.67 6.27
C ARG A 33 13.94 0.79 7.39
N SER A 34 13.69 1.64 8.38
CA SER A 34 14.61 1.92 9.48
C SER A 34 14.27 1.19 10.77
N THR A 35 13.22 0.36 10.78
CA THR A 35 12.79 -0.32 11.99
C THR A 35 13.44 -1.70 12.11
N ASP A 36 14.24 -1.87 13.16
CA ASP A 36 14.72 -3.19 13.60
C ASP A 36 13.69 -3.89 14.51
N LYS A 37 12.55 -3.24 14.74
CA LYS A 37 11.54 -3.71 15.68
C LYS A 37 10.59 -4.68 15.01
N ARG A 38 10.39 -5.82 15.66
CA ARG A 38 9.40 -6.84 15.26
C ARG A 38 7.97 -6.33 15.34
N MET A 39 7.66 -5.48 16.33
CA MET A 39 6.36 -4.83 16.46
C MET A 39 6.47 -3.35 16.08
N PHE A 40 5.66 -2.96 15.11
CA PHE A 40 5.63 -1.62 14.56
C PHE A 40 4.26 -0.97 14.83
N PRO A 41 4.20 0.14 15.59
CA PRO A 41 2.95 0.85 15.84
C PRO A 41 2.54 1.66 14.60
N ILE A 42 1.29 1.48 14.17
CA ILE A 42 0.65 2.28 13.12
C ILE A 42 -0.68 2.77 13.65
N ASP A 43 -0.80 4.09 13.85
CA ASP A 43 -1.96 4.72 14.50
C ASP A 43 -2.38 4.00 15.80
N ASN A 44 -3.54 3.37 15.80
CA ASN A 44 -4.14 2.67 16.94
C ASN A 44 -3.95 1.14 16.88
N MET A 45 -3.06 0.65 16.01
CA MET A 45 -2.77 -0.77 15.87
C MET A 45 -1.27 -1.07 15.90
N PHE A 46 -0.95 -2.33 16.22
CA PHE A 46 0.41 -2.83 16.18
C PHE A 46 0.51 -3.92 15.10
N ILE A 47 1.45 -3.73 14.18
CA ILE A 47 1.79 -4.73 13.16
C ILE A 47 2.98 -5.54 13.68
N ASN A 48 2.84 -6.86 13.71
CA ASN A 48 3.97 -7.75 13.93
C ASN A 48 4.61 -8.09 12.58
N LEU A 49 5.75 -7.47 12.26
CA LEU A 49 6.50 -7.64 11.03
C LEU A 49 7.07 -9.07 10.87
N ASP A 50 7.26 -9.83 11.96
CA ASP A 50 7.67 -11.25 11.86
C ASP A 50 6.62 -12.11 11.13
N ASN A 51 5.36 -11.67 11.15
CA ASN A 51 4.25 -12.36 10.50
C ASN A 51 3.90 -11.75 9.15
N VAL A 52 4.65 -10.77 8.66
CA VAL A 52 4.41 -10.12 7.37
C VAL A 52 5.28 -10.80 6.31
N ILE A 53 4.66 -11.32 5.25
CA ILE A 53 5.33 -11.90 4.09
C ILE A 53 5.84 -10.78 3.19
N SER A 54 4.98 -9.81 2.90
CA SER A 54 5.25 -8.75 1.94
C SER A 54 4.64 -7.43 2.40
N ILE A 55 5.31 -6.34 2.04
CA ILE A 55 4.80 -4.98 2.20
C ILE A 55 4.88 -4.32 0.83
N THR A 56 3.72 -4.02 0.26
CA THR A 56 3.60 -3.27 -0.99
C THR A 56 3.22 -1.84 -0.66
N VAL A 57 3.82 -0.89 -1.35
CA VAL A 57 3.46 0.52 -1.26
C VAL A 57 3.04 0.97 -2.64
N GLU A 58 1.80 1.43 -2.76
CA GLU A 58 1.23 1.94 -4.00
C GLU A 58 0.87 3.42 -3.80
N THR A 59 1.08 4.23 -4.82
CA THR A 59 0.60 5.61 -4.86
C THR A 59 -0.81 5.65 -5.46
N GLN A 60 -1.58 6.70 -5.14
CA GLN A 60 -2.87 6.92 -5.77
C GLN A 60 -2.72 7.06 -7.28
N SER A 61 -1.70 7.79 -7.71
CA SER A 61 -1.37 7.96 -9.13
C SER A 61 -1.11 6.61 -9.84
N GLU A 62 -0.39 5.67 -9.21
CA GLU A 62 -0.19 4.32 -9.78
C GLU A 62 -1.51 3.55 -9.91
N ARG A 63 -2.37 3.58 -8.87
CA ARG A 63 -3.68 2.91 -8.91
C ARG A 63 -4.60 3.47 -10.00
N GLU A 64 -4.59 4.78 -10.18
CA GLU A 64 -5.38 5.45 -11.21
C GLU A 64 -4.86 5.13 -12.61
N SER A 65 -3.54 5.14 -12.82
CA SER A 65 -2.90 4.73 -14.08
C SER A 65 -3.25 3.29 -14.46
N ASP A 66 -3.14 2.36 -13.51
CA ASP A 66 -3.46 0.94 -13.75
C ASP A 66 -4.94 0.76 -14.09
N ALA A 67 -5.83 1.51 -13.43
CA ALA A 67 -7.25 1.47 -13.73
C ALA A 67 -7.57 2.02 -15.14
N GLU A 68 -6.89 3.09 -15.57
CA GLU A 68 -7.01 3.62 -16.93
C GLU A 68 -6.49 2.63 -17.98
N GLU A 69 -5.37 1.95 -17.72
CA GLU A 69 -4.84 0.92 -18.62
C GLU A 69 -5.82 -0.26 -18.77
N ILE A 70 -6.40 -0.74 -17.66
CA ILE A 70 -7.43 -1.78 -17.68
C ILE A 70 -8.67 -1.33 -18.46
N LEU A 71 -9.13 -0.09 -18.24
CA LEU A 71 -10.29 0.43 -18.95
C LEU A 71 -10.05 0.48 -20.47
N ASN A 72 -8.86 0.87 -20.90
CA ASN A 72 -8.46 0.88 -22.30
C ASN A 72 -8.39 -0.54 -22.89
N LEU A 73 -7.81 -1.50 -22.16
CA LEU A 73 -7.79 -2.92 -22.56
C LEU A 73 -9.20 -3.49 -22.74
N VAL A 74 -10.12 -3.18 -21.82
CA VAL A 74 -11.53 -3.64 -21.92
C VAL A 74 -12.24 -2.98 -23.10
N HIS A 75 -11.95 -1.72 -23.41
CA HIS A 75 -12.49 -1.05 -24.60
C HIS A 75 -11.97 -1.61 -25.93
N ASP A 76 -10.75 -2.13 -25.96
CA ASP A 76 -10.16 -2.77 -27.14
C ASP A 76 -10.64 -4.20 -27.37
N ILE A 77 -11.19 -4.87 -26.34
CA ILE A 77 -11.94 -6.13 -26.48
C ILE A 77 -13.33 -5.81 -27.08
N LYS A 78 -13.36 -5.56 -28.38
CA LYS A 78 -14.61 -5.50 -29.15
C LYS A 78 -15.13 -6.92 -29.37
N PHE A 79 -16.30 -7.23 -28.81
CA PHE A 79 -17.13 -8.38 -29.20
C PHE A 79 -17.75 -8.16 -30.58
#